data_AF-A0A2J6X2W4-F1
#
_entry.id   AF-A0A2J6X2W4-F1
#
_cell.length_a   1.000
_cell.length_b   1.000
_cell.length_c   1.000
_cell.angle_alpha   90.00
_cell.angle_beta   90.00
_cell.angle_gamma   90.00
#
_symmetry.space_group_name_H-M   'P 1'
#
loop_
_entity.id
_entity.type
_entity.pdbx_description
1 polymer ?
#
loop_
_entity_poly.entity_id
_entity_poly.type
_entity_poly.pdbx_seq_one_letter_code
_entity_poly.pdbx_strand_id
1 'polypeptide(L)'
;MLSFGYSVAQLFIRPVRLVRSFTPETLRADFLAGLTVGLVLLPQSLAFALLGGLPPITGLYTALTATIVGALWGSSSHLNSGPTNTAAIITLSVLAPVVPIDSPEFVTAASLVAVMAGIIRVIMGIARLGILVNFVSDAVSVGFTAGAGILILSNQIGPLLRIDLPPGADPITTVTETARHFDAIHWPSLAVGVTTIGIILLSPRITRKIPAVLISIVIVSPIVWFLNLKAQGVRVMGPVPPGFPPLAQLPIFDLDLIGHLVNGALALAIIGS
;
A
#
# COMPACT_ATOMS: atom_id res chain seq x y z
N MET A 1 -1.09 -25.78 -22.91
CA MET A 1 -0.17 -26.88 -22.59
C MET A 1 0.95 -26.31 -21.72
N LEU A 2 0.73 -26.24 -20.41
CA LEU A 2 1.62 -25.57 -19.46
C LEU A 2 2.81 -26.50 -19.14
N SER A 3 4.02 -26.11 -19.50
CA SER A 3 5.22 -26.84 -19.09
C SER A 3 5.45 -26.63 -17.59
N PHE A 4 5.00 -27.60 -16.80
CA PHE A 4 5.10 -27.67 -15.34
C PHE A 4 6.52 -28.09 -14.88
N GLY A 5 7.54 -27.30 -15.25
CA GLY A 5 8.95 -27.68 -15.08
C GLY A 5 9.89 -26.55 -14.66
N TYR A 6 9.47 -25.65 -13.77
CA TYR A 6 10.41 -24.68 -13.20
C TYR A 6 11.23 -25.35 -12.08
N SER A 7 12.49 -25.69 -12.37
CA SER A 7 13.48 -26.03 -11.34
C SER A 7 13.79 -24.79 -10.49
N VAL A 8 14.01 -24.94 -9.19
CA VAL A 8 14.42 -23.87 -8.26
C VAL A 8 15.63 -23.09 -8.80
N ALA A 9 16.51 -23.75 -9.56
CA ALA A 9 17.64 -23.13 -10.23
C ALA A 9 17.24 -21.99 -11.20
N GLN A 10 16.06 -22.06 -11.83
CA GLN A 10 15.58 -21.01 -12.74
C GLN A 10 15.22 -19.71 -11.99
N LEU A 11 14.92 -19.79 -10.70
CA LEU A 11 14.62 -18.64 -9.86
C LEU A 11 15.84 -17.72 -9.71
N PHE A 12 17.05 -18.30 -9.65
CA PHE A 12 18.31 -17.56 -9.61
C PHE A 12 18.77 -17.05 -10.99
N ILE A 13 18.26 -17.63 -12.08
CA ILE A 13 18.66 -17.27 -13.45
C ILE A 13 17.81 -16.13 -14.03
N ARG A 14 16.62 -15.87 -13.47
CA ARG A 14 15.67 -14.85 -13.97
C ARG A 14 16.25 -13.44 -14.08
N PRO A 15 16.90 -12.88 -13.04
CA PRO A 15 17.52 -11.55 -13.14
C PRO A 15 18.48 -11.42 -14.33
N VAL A 16 19.30 -12.45 -14.55
CA VAL A 16 20.28 -12.47 -15.64
C VAL A 16 19.59 -12.54 -17.01
N ARG A 17 18.53 -13.35 -17.14
CA ARG A 17 17.74 -13.42 -18.38
C ARG A 17 17.05 -12.09 -18.69
N LEU A 18 16.49 -11.43 -17.67
CA LEU A 18 15.83 -10.14 -17.83
C LEU A 18 16.80 -9.10 -18.38
N VAL A 19 17.97 -8.94 -17.74
CA VAL A 19 18.98 -7.96 -18.19
C VAL A 19 19.45 -8.25 -19.62
N ARG A 20 19.61 -9.52 -19.99
CA ARG A 20 20.01 -9.92 -21.35
C ARG A 20 18.92 -9.75 -22.41
N SER A 21 17.66 -9.60 -22.02
CA SER A 21 16.53 -9.48 -22.96
C SER A 21 16.24 -8.05 -23.42
N PHE A 22 16.90 -7.05 -22.83
CA PHE A 22 16.68 -5.65 -23.20
C PHE A 22 17.31 -5.31 -24.55
N THR A 23 16.56 -4.59 -25.38
CA THR A 23 17.05 -3.89 -26.57
C THR A 23 16.95 -2.37 -26.33
N PRO A 24 17.65 -1.53 -27.11
CA PRO A 24 17.56 -0.08 -26.97
C PRO A 24 16.13 0.46 -27.10
N GLU A 25 15.30 -0.16 -27.93
CA GLU A 25 13.90 0.21 -28.14
C GLU A 25 13.05 -0.13 -26.91
N THR A 26 13.20 -1.34 -26.36
CA THR A 26 12.45 -1.75 -25.16
C THR A 26 12.88 -0.94 -23.94
N LEU A 27 14.17 -0.62 -23.82
CA LEU A 27 14.67 0.21 -22.73
C LEU A 27 14.01 1.59 -22.68
N ARG A 28 13.82 2.24 -23.84
CA ARG A 28 13.13 3.55 -23.91
C ARG A 28 11.66 3.45 -23.56
N ALA A 29 10.97 2.44 -24.09
CA ALA A 29 9.55 2.22 -23.81
C ALA A 29 9.33 1.90 -22.31
N ASP A 30 10.13 1.01 -21.75
CA ASP A 30 10.05 0.59 -20.35
C ASP A 30 10.46 1.71 -19.39
N PHE A 31 11.40 2.57 -19.77
CA PHE A 31 11.75 3.75 -18.99
C PHE A 31 10.57 4.73 -18.87
N LEU A 32 9.89 5.03 -19.98
CA LEU A 32 8.70 5.91 -19.95
C LEU A 32 7.54 5.28 -19.19
N ALA A 33 7.33 3.98 -19.35
CA ALA A 33 6.32 3.22 -18.60
C ALA A 33 6.64 3.23 -17.09
N GLY A 34 7.88 2.91 -16.73
CA GLY A 34 8.37 2.91 -15.35
C GLY A 34 8.31 4.29 -14.70
N LEU A 35 8.61 5.36 -15.44
CA LEU A 35 8.44 6.73 -14.95
C LEU A 35 6.96 7.03 -14.65
N THR A 36 6.06 6.65 -15.55
CA THR A 36 4.62 6.89 -15.38
C THR A 36 4.06 6.11 -14.18
N VAL A 37 4.41 4.82 -14.07
CA VAL A 37 3.99 3.96 -12.95
C VAL A 37 4.60 4.45 -11.63
N GLY A 38 5.89 4.79 -11.63
CA GLY A 38 6.60 5.29 -10.46
C GLY A 38 6.01 6.58 -9.93
N LEU A 39 5.66 7.53 -10.80
CA LEU A 39 5.03 8.78 -10.40
C LEU A 39 3.67 8.55 -9.71
N VAL A 40 2.89 7.56 -10.14
CA VAL A 40 1.63 7.19 -9.46
C VAL A 40 1.90 6.47 -8.14
N LEU A 41 2.93 5.63 -8.11
CA LEU A 41 3.29 4.83 -6.94
C LEU A 41 3.78 5.68 -5.76
N LEU A 42 4.41 6.83 -6.03
CA LEU A 42 4.90 7.76 -4.99
C LEU A 42 3.79 8.22 -4.02
N PRO A 43 2.73 8.93 -4.46
CA PRO A 43 1.65 9.34 -3.56
C PRO A 43 0.84 8.17 -3.02
N GLN A 44 0.68 7.10 -3.81
CA GLN A 44 -0.07 5.91 -3.41
C GLN A 44 0.60 5.20 -2.22
N SER A 45 1.91 5.00 -2.28
CA SER A 45 2.67 4.33 -1.22
C SER A 45 2.68 5.12 0.09
N LEU A 46 2.80 6.45 0.00
CA LEU A 46 2.66 7.37 1.13
C LEU A 46 1.29 7.23 1.82
N ALA A 47 0.20 7.18 1.03
CA ALA A 47 -1.15 7.02 1.55
C ALA A 47 -1.35 5.64 2.22
N PHE A 48 -0.82 4.57 1.62
CA PHE A 48 -0.94 3.22 2.17
C PHE A 48 -0.15 3.04 3.47
N ALA A 49 1.01 3.68 3.63
CA ALA A 49 1.71 3.70 4.91
C ALA A 49 0.84 4.32 6.03
N LEU A 50 0.18 5.45 5.73
CA LEU A 50 -0.73 6.10 6.67
C LEU A 50 -1.93 5.22 7.04
N LEU A 51 -2.51 4.49 6.06
CA LEU A 51 -3.56 3.52 6.32
C LEU A 51 -3.10 2.36 7.21
N GLY A 52 -1.82 2.01 7.15
CA GLY A 52 -1.19 1.01 8.00
C GLY A 52 -0.81 1.51 9.40
N GLY A 53 -1.09 2.78 9.74
CA GLY A 53 -0.63 3.41 10.98
C GLY A 53 0.88 3.62 11.03
N LEU A 54 1.55 3.64 9.87
CA LEU A 54 3.01 3.77 9.76
C LEU A 54 3.41 5.18 9.30
N PRO A 55 4.62 5.65 9.66
CA PRO A 55 5.17 6.87 9.10
C PRO A 55 5.19 6.82 7.56
N PRO A 56 4.80 7.88 6.85
CA PRO A 56 4.64 7.84 5.39
C PRO A 56 5.84 7.31 4.61
N ILE A 57 7.05 7.59 5.10
CA ILE A 57 8.30 7.17 4.46
C ILE A 57 8.43 5.64 4.35
N THR A 58 7.83 4.88 5.27
CA THR A 58 7.88 3.41 5.21
C THR A 58 7.22 2.91 3.92
N GLY A 59 6.17 3.57 3.44
CA GLY A 59 5.51 3.26 2.18
C GLY A 59 6.44 3.41 0.98
N LEU A 60 7.26 4.48 0.96
CA LEU A 60 8.27 4.68 -0.08
C LEU A 60 9.34 3.58 -0.04
N TYR A 61 9.77 3.17 1.15
CA TYR A 61 10.70 2.06 1.31
C TYR A 61 10.09 0.72 0.86
N THR A 62 8.83 0.46 1.17
CA THR A 62 8.10 -0.72 0.71
C THR A 62 7.93 -0.71 -0.80
N ALA A 63 7.57 0.42 -1.40
CA ALA A 63 7.46 0.56 -2.86
C ALA A 63 8.79 0.27 -3.54
N LEU A 64 9.88 0.90 -3.08
CA LEU A 64 11.21 0.67 -3.64
C LEU A 64 11.62 -0.81 -3.57
N THR A 65 11.52 -1.41 -2.39
CA THR A 65 11.93 -2.81 -2.18
C THR A 65 11.05 -3.80 -2.93
N ALA A 66 9.73 -3.63 -2.88
CA ALA A 66 8.78 -4.51 -3.56
C ALA A 66 8.91 -4.42 -5.09
N THR A 67 9.11 -3.22 -5.65
CA THR A 67 9.27 -3.05 -7.10
C THR A 67 10.58 -3.64 -7.59
N ILE A 68 11.70 -3.48 -6.85
CA ILE A 68 12.98 -4.11 -7.22
C ILE A 68 12.87 -5.63 -7.17
N VAL A 69 12.36 -6.18 -6.06
CA VAL A 69 12.21 -7.64 -5.91
C VAL A 69 11.23 -8.20 -6.94
N GLY A 70 10.10 -7.52 -7.15
CA GLY A 70 9.08 -7.88 -8.13
C GLY A 70 9.58 -7.84 -9.56
N ALA A 71 10.37 -6.84 -9.95
CA ALA A 71 10.94 -6.76 -11.29
C ALA A 71 11.92 -7.91 -11.57
N LEU A 72 12.73 -8.30 -10.57
CA LEU A 72 13.78 -9.32 -10.73
C LEU A 72 13.25 -10.76 -10.66
N TRP A 73 12.24 -11.03 -9.82
CA TRP A 73 11.71 -12.37 -9.57
C TRP A 73 10.26 -12.58 -10.02
N GLY A 74 9.59 -11.53 -10.49
CA GLY A 74 8.20 -11.57 -10.98
C GLY A 74 7.99 -12.58 -12.10
N SER A 75 6.78 -13.14 -12.15
CA SER A 75 6.35 -14.09 -13.18
C SER A 75 5.97 -13.44 -14.51
N SER A 76 5.77 -12.12 -14.53
CA SER A 76 5.36 -11.34 -15.70
C SER A 76 6.15 -10.04 -15.77
N SER A 77 6.56 -9.67 -16.99
CA SER A 77 7.26 -8.41 -17.29
C SER A 77 6.37 -7.17 -17.19
N HIS A 78 5.04 -7.35 -17.10
CA HIS A 78 4.07 -6.25 -17.00
C HIS A 78 3.50 -6.08 -15.58
N LEU A 79 3.85 -6.97 -14.65
CA LEU A 79 3.35 -6.90 -13.29
C LEU A 79 4.19 -5.91 -12.47
N ASN A 80 3.53 -4.90 -11.89
CA ASN A 80 4.15 -4.04 -10.90
C ASN A 80 3.85 -4.58 -9.49
N SER A 81 4.88 -4.76 -8.68
CA SER A 81 4.76 -5.11 -7.27
C SER A 81 5.00 -3.87 -6.41
N GLY A 82 4.08 -3.59 -5.49
CA GLY A 82 4.13 -2.42 -4.63
C GLY A 82 3.26 -2.62 -3.39
N PRO A 83 3.22 -1.63 -2.48
CA PRO A 83 2.31 -1.66 -1.35
C PRO A 83 0.86 -1.69 -1.84
N THR A 84 0.02 -2.42 -1.12
CA THR A 84 -1.41 -2.51 -1.40
C THR A 84 -2.23 -2.03 -0.19
N ASN A 85 -3.42 -1.52 -0.46
CA ASN A 85 -4.36 -1.12 0.59
C ASN A 85 -4.67 -2.28 1.55
N THR A 86 -4.86 -3.49 1.00
CA THR A 86 -5.15 -4.69 1.78
C THR A 86 -4.02 -5.02 2.75
N ALA A 87 -2.77 -5.02 2.27
CA ALA A 87 -1.61 -5.26 3.13
C ALA A 87 -1.48 -4.18 4.24
N ALA A 88 -1.75 -2.91 3.92
CA ALA A 88 -1.73 -1.83 4.88
C ALA A 88 -2.75 -2.04 6.01
N ILE A 89 -4.01 -2.33 5.67
CA ILE A 89 -5.08 -2.53 6.66
C ILE A 89 -4.81 -3.77 7.52
N ILE A 90 -4.41 -4.90 6.91
CA ILE A 90 -4.09 -6.11 7.68
C ILE A 90 -2.92 -5.83 8.62
N THR A 91 -1.90 -5.09 8.17
CA THR A 91 -0.78 -4.70 9.04
C THR A 91 -1.26 -3.90 10.24
N LEU A 92 -2.13 -2.91 10.03
CA LEU A 92 -2.72 -2.13 11.12
C LEU A 92 -3.52 -3.02 12.09
N SER A 93 -4.43 -3.86 11.57
CA SER A 93 -5.30 -4.72 12.39
C SER A 93 -4.52 -5.77 13.19
N VAL A 94 -3.38 -6.24 12.68
CA VAL A 94 -2.49 -7.20 13.37
C VAL A 94 -1.68 -6.51 14.47
N LEU A 95 -1.18 -5.30 14.21
CA LEU A 95 -0.26 -4.63 15.12
C LEU A 95 -0.96 -3.80 16.19
N ALA A 96 -2.05 -3.08 15.85
CA ALA A 96 -2.72 -2.17 16.77
C ALA A 96 -3.16 -2.79 18.11
N PRO A 97 -3.58 -4.07 18.19
CA PRO A 97 -3.91 -4.71 19.47
C PRO A 97 -2.69 -5.06 20.34
N VAL A 98 -1.50 -5.13 19.76
CA VAL A 98 -0.28 -5.67 20.40
C VAL A 98 0.74 -4.58 20.68
N VAL A 99 0.81 -3.56 19.82
CA VAL A 99 1.79 -2.47 19.89
C VAL A 99 1.07 -1.13 19.71
N PRO A 100 1.33 -0.13 20.57
CA PRO A 100 0.75 1.20 20.42
C PRO A 100 1.10 1.83 19.06
N ILE A 101 0.09 2.39 18.38
CA ILE A 101 0.26 3.18 17.15
C ILE A 101 1.14 4.40 17.45
N ASP A 102 1.90 4.87 16.45
CA ASP A 102 2.85 6.00 16.54
C ASP A 102 4.07 5.77 17.44
N SER A 103 4.27 4.56 17.96
CA SER A 103 5.48 4.18 18.70
C SER A 103 6.62 3.73 17.77
N PRO A 104 7.90 3.93 18.15
CA PRO A 104 9.04 3.35 17.42
C PRO A 104 8.94 1.82 17.28
N GLU A 105 8.39 1.16 18.29
CA GLU A 105 8.15 -0.29 18.34
C GLU A 105 7.15 -0.74 17.28
N PHE A 106 6.19 0.11 16.90
CA PHE A 106 5.22 -0.20 15.86
C PHE A 106 5.89 -0.42 14.50
N VAL A 107 6.90 0.40 14.17
CA VAL A 107 7.64 0.29 12.91
C VAL A 107 8.53 -0.95 12.90
N THR A 108 9.16 -1.31 14.02
CA THR A 108 9.99 -2.52 14.12
C THR A 108 9.14 -3.78 14.10
N ALA A 109 7.97 -3.79 14.75
CA ALA A 109 7.00 -4.89 14.68
C ALA A 109 6.41 -5.05 13.27
N ALA A 110 6.10 -3.94 12.57
CA ALA A 110 5.69 -3.97 11.17
C ALA A 110 6.77 -4.53 10.24
N SER A 111 8.03 -4.19 10.50
CA SER A 111 9.17 -4.74 9.76
C SER A 111 9.33 -6.24 10.03
N LEU A 112 9.14 -6.68 11.27
CA LEU A 112 9.18 -8.10 11.65
C LEU A 112 8.07 -8.90 10.97
N VAL A 113 6.81 -8.44 11.04
CA VAL A 113 5.69 -9.15 10.40
C VAL A 113 5.84 -9.20 8.88
N ALA A 114 6.40 -8.16 8.26
CA ALA A 114 6.70 -8.15 6.82
C ALA A 114 7.76 -9.20 6.45
N VAL A 115 8.82 -9.35 7.25
CA VAL A 115 9.83 -10.40 7.07
C VAL A 115 9.21 -11.78 7.25
N MET A 116 8.41 -11.99 8.30
CA MET A 116 7.70 -13.25 8.54
C MET A 116 6.78 -13.61 7.36
N ALA A 117 5.97 -12.67 6.89
CA ALA A 117 5.09 -12.87 5.74
C ALA A 117 5.90 -13.19 4.46
N GLY A 118 7.04 -12.53 4.26
CA GLY A 118 7.97 -12.82 3.16
C GLY A 118 8.53 -14.24 3.22
N ILE A 119 8.99 -14.69 4.40
CA ILE A 119 9.48 -16.06 4.62
C ILE A 119 8.38 -17.07 4.34
N ILE A 120 7.18 -16.85 4.87
CA ILE A 120 6.02 -17.71 4.63
C ILE A 120 5.71 -17.78 3.13
N ARG A 121 5.72 -16.66 2.40
CA ARG A 121 5.52 -16.65 0.94
C ARG A 121 6.57 -17.44 0.19
N VAL A 122 7.84 -17.34 0.59
CA VAL A 122 8.92 -18.15 0.00
C VAL A 122 8.67 -19.64 0.24
N ILE A 123 8.32 -20.03 1.48
CA ILE A 123 7.98 -21.41 1.83
C ILE A 123 6.79 -21.91 1.00
N MET A 124 5.71 -21.13 0.92
CA MET A 124 4.53 -21.43 0.11
C MET A 124 4.87 -21.58 -1.38
N GLY A 125 5.74 -20.72 -1.91
CA GLY A 125 6.24 -20.77 -3.28
C GLY A 125 7.03 -22.05 -3.56
N ILE A 126 7.92 -22.44 -2.65
CA ILE A 126 8.69 -23.70 -2.72
C ILE A 126 7.76 -24.91 -2.64
N ALA A 127 6.78 -24.87 -1.73
CA ALA A 127 5.75 -25.89 -1.57
C ALA A 127 4.71 -25.89 -2.71
N ARG A 128 4.82 -24.97 -3.68
CA ARG A 128 3.93 -24.84 -4.84
C ARG A 128 2.46 -24.62 -4.49
N LEU A 129 2.20 -23.99 -3.34
CA LEU A 129 0.86 -23.69 -2.87
C LEU A 129 0.14 -22.63 -3.71
N GLY A 130 0.82 -22.00 -4.67
CA GLY A 130 0.19 -21.14 -5.67
C GLY A 130 -0.86 -21.85 -6.53
N ILE A 131 -0.84 -23.19 -6.62
CA ILE A 131 -1.91 -23.95 -7.30
C ILE A 131 -3.27 -23.75 -6.64
N LEU A 132 -3.29 -23.47 -5.32
CA LEU A 132 -4.53 -23.27 -4.55
C LEU A 132 -5.28 -22.00 -5.01
N VAL A 133 -4.56 -21.01 -5.55
CA VAL A 133 -5.16 -19.78 -6.09
C VAL A 133 -6.04 -20.09 -7.31
N ASN A 134 -5.75 -21.15 -8.07
CA ASN A 134 -6.57 -21.55 -9.21
C ASN A 134 -7.93 -22.15 -8.81
N PHE A 135 -8.14 -22.46 -7.52
CA PHE A 135 -9.41 -22.97 -6.99
C PHE A 135 -10.30 -21.87 -6.39
N VAL A 136 -9.86 -20.61 -6.43
CA VAL A 136 -10.70 -19.48 -6.06
C VAL A 136 -11.73 -19.26 -7.16
N SER A 137 -13.02 -19.39 -6.83
CA SER A 137 -14.09 -19.17 -7.80
C SER A 137 -14.21 -17.69 -8.16
N ASP A 138 -14.74 -17.41 -9.35
CA ASP A 138 -15.03 -16.04 -9.79
C ASP A 138 -15.93 -15.30 -8.79
N ALA A 139 -16.90 -16.01 -8.22
CA ALA A 139 -17.80 -15.45 -7.20
C ALA A 139 -17.05 -14.97 -5.95
N VAL A 140 -16.06 -15.73 -5.48
CA VAL A 140 -15.23 -15.33 -4.32
C VAL A 140 -14.38 -14.10 -4.67
N SER A 141 -13.80 -14.05 -5.87
CA SER A 141 -12.99 -12.92 -6.33
C SER A 141 -13.80 -11.63 -6.44
N VAL A 142 -15.03 -11.71 -6.98
CA VAL A 142 -15.96 -10.57 -7.07
C VAL A 142 -16.38 -10.11 -5.67
N GLY A 143 -16.74 -11.05 -4.78
CA GLY A 143 -17.11 -10.74 -3.39
C GLY A 143 -15.98 -10.08 -2.61
N PHE A 144 -14.76 -10.59 -2.74
CA PHE A 144 -13.56 -10.00 -2.13
C PHE A 144 -13.28 -8.59 -2.65
N THR A 145 -13.36 -8.39 -3.97
CA THR A 145 -13.12 -7.07 -4.59
C THR A 145 -14.18 -6.05 -4.16
N ALA A 146 -15.46 -6.45 -4.11
CA ALA A 146 -16.55 -5.60 -3.62
C ALA A 146 -16.37 -5.24 -2.14
N GLY A 147 -16.02 -6.22 -1.30
CA GLY A 147 -15.72 -6.01 0.12
C GLY A 147 -14.53 -5.09 0.34
N ALA A 148 -13.44 -5.30 -0.40
CA ALA A 148 -12.27 -4.42 -0.37
C ALA A 148 -12.62 -2.99 -0.80
N GLY A 149 -13.47 -2.83 -1.83
CA GLY A 149 -13.98 -1.52 -2.25
C GLY A 149 -14.77 -0.80 -1.17
N ILE A 150 -15.69 -1.49 -0.48
CA ILE A 150 -16.44 -0.94 0.66
C ILE A 150 -15.49 -0.54 1.78
N LEU A 151 -14.53 -1.40 2.12
CA LEU A 151 -13.56 -1.13 3.18
C LEU A 151 -12.67 0.08 2.85
N ILE A 152 -12.20 0.20 1.61
CA ILE A 152 -11.46 1.37 1.13
C ILE A 152 -12.31 2.63 1.30
N LEU A 153 -13.54 2.64 0.78
CA LEU A 153 -14.42 3.80 0.87
C LEU A 153 -14.68 4.20 2.33
N SER A 154 -14.92 3.22 3.20
CA SER A 154 -15.11 3.42 4.62
C SER A 154 -13.90 4.10 5.28
N ASN A 155 -12.70 3.58 5.01
CA ASN A 155 -11.46 4.10 5.60
C ASN A 155 -11.10 5.53 5.12
N GLN A 156 -11.69 5.99 4.01
CA GLN A 156 -11.52 7.37 3.56
C GLN A 156 -12.46 8.37 4.25
N ILE A 157 -13.52 7.93 4.94
CA ILE A 157 -14.50 8.82 5.60
C ILE A 157 -13.84 9.64 6.71
N GLY A 158 -13.11 8.99 7.62
CA GLY A 158 -12.41 9.67 8.73
C GLY A 158 -11.44 10.76 8.27
N PRO A 159 -10.48 10.45 7.38
CA PRO A 159 -9.56 11.44 6.81
C PRO A 159 -10.26 12.57 6.05
N LEU A 160 -11.33 12.28 5.31
CA LEU A 160 -12.07 13.26 4.51
C LEU A 160 -12.81 14.27 5.39
N LEU A 161 -13.50 13.79 6.43
CA LEU A 161 -14.28 14.61 7.35
C LEU A 161 -13.45 15.20 8.50
N ARG A 162 -12.22 14.69 8.69
CA ARG A 162 -11.32 14.98 9.81
C ARG A 162 -11.98 14.70 11.17
N ILE A 163 -12.61 13.54 11.26
CA ILE A 163 -13.14 12.99 12.51
C ILE A 163 -12.22 11.85 12.96
N ASP A 164 -11.98 11.75 14.27
CA ASP A 164 -11.16 10.69 14.83
C ASP A 164 -12.02 9.44 15.01
N LEU A 165 -11.76 8.44 14.17
CA LEU A 165 -12.43 7.14 14.20
C LEU A 165 -11.51 6.10 14.83
N PRO A 166 -12.06 5.05 15.45
CA PRO A 166 -11.26 3.94 15.97
C PRO A 166 -10.36 3.34 14.87
N PRO A 167 -9.07 3.11 15.13
CA PRO A 167 -8.18 2.48 14.17
C PRO A 167 -8.68 1.10 13.76
N GLY A 168 -8.74 0.83 12.45
CA GLY A 168 -9.22 -0.45 11.93
C GLY A 168 -10.72 -0.70 12.12
N ALA A 169 -11.53 0.33 12.37
CA ALA A 169 -12.99 0.22 12.44
C ALA A 169 -13.56 -0.43 11.17
N ASP A 170 -14.51 -1.35 11.36
CA ASP A 170 -15.26 -1.92 10.24
C ASP A 170 -16.23 -0.88 9.63
N PRO A 171 -16.79 -1.15 8.43
CA PRO A 171 -17.67 -0.19 7.77
C PRO A 171 -18.90 0.23 8.55
N ILE A 172 -19.46 -0.67 9.39
CA ILE A 172 -20.65 -0.36 10.18
C ILE A 172 -20.24 0.61 11.29
N THR A 173 -19.19 0.28 12.05
CA THR A 173 -18.67 1.17 13.10
C THR A 173 -18.27 2.53 12.55
N THR A 174 -17.63 2.58 11.37
CA THR A 174 -17.25 3.83 10.70
C THR A 174 -18.47 4.71 10.45
N VAL A 175 -19.55 4.15 9.88
CA VAL A 175 -20.77 4.91 9.58
C VAL A 175 -21.47 5.36 10.87
N THR A 176 -21.59 4.49 11.87
CA THR A 176 -22.26 4.83 13.13
C THR A 176 -21.51 5.91 13.91
N GLU A 177 -20.18 5.82 13.99
CA GLU A 177 -19.36 6.82 14.68
C GLU A 177 -19.32 8.14 13.91
N THR A 178 -19.33 8.09 12.58
CA THR A 178 -19.45 9.29 11.74
C THR A 178 -20.78 10.01 11.98
N ALA A 179 -21.89 9.26 12.06
CA ALA A 179 -23.21 9.84 12.33
C ALA A 179 -23.29 10.47 13.72
N ARG A 180 -22.63 9.88 14.73
CA ARG A 180 -22.55 10.44 16.09
C ARG A 180 -21.73 11.71 16.17
N HIS A 181 -20.72 11.85 15.32
CA HIS A 181 -19.79 12.99 15.29
C HIS A 181 -20.06 13.92 14.10
N PHE A 182 -21.28 13.97 13.59
CA PHE A 182 -21.63 14.79 12.42
C PHE A 182 -21.34 16.28 12.65
N ASP A 183 -21.56 16.78 13.87
CA ASP A 183 -21.26 18.16 14.23
C ASP A 183 -19.75 18.47 14.32
N ALA A 184 -18.90 17.43 14.36
CA ALA A 184 -17.45 17.57 14.40
C ALA A 184 -16.79 17.61 13.01
N ILE A 185 -17.58 17.65 11.93
CA ILE A 185 -17.05 17.72 10.56
C ILE A 185 -16.21 18.99 10.36
N HIS A 186 -14.99 18.79 9.88
CA HIS A 186 -14.10 19.89 9.56
C HIS A 186 -14.28 20.35 8.10
N TRP A 187 -15.10 21.39 7.90
CA TRP A 187 -15.44 21.92 6.58
C TRP A 187 -14.25 22.21 5.66
N PRO A 188 -13.13 22.81 6.12
CA PRO A 188 -11.96 23.02 5.25
C PRO A 188 -11.35 21.70 4.73
N SER A 189 -11.32 20.64 5.56
CA SER A 189 -10.82 19.33 5.14
C SER A 189 -11.74 18.69 4.10
N LEU A 190 -13.05 18.77 4.33
CA LEU A 190 -14.05 18.28 3.40
C LEU A 190 -13.96 19.00 2.05
N ALA A 191 -13.82 20.33 2.03
CA ALA A 191 -13.67 21.11 0.81
C ALA A 191 -12.41 20.71 0.02
N VAL A 192 -11.27 20.50 0.70
CA VAL A 192 -10.03 20.02 0.08
C VAL A 192 -10.24 18.62 -0.54
N GLY A 193 -10.87 17.71 0.20
CA GLY A 193 -11.13 16.35 -0.28
C GLY A 193 -12.11 16.28 -1.44
N VAL A 194 -13.23 17.00 -1.38
CA VAL A 194 -14.20 17.09 -2.49
C VAL A 194 -13.58 17.71 -3.73
N THR A 195 -12.76 18.76 -3.55
CA THR A 195 -12.01 19.37 -4.66
C THR A 195 -11.02 18.37 -5.29
N THR A 196 -10.30 17.61 -4.45
CA THR A 196 -9.38 16.55 -4.89
C THR A 196 -10.13 15.49 -5.70
N ILE A 197 -11.27 15.00 -5.21
CA ILE A 197 -12.12 14.02 -5.90
C ILE A 197 -12.62 14.60 -7.23
N GLY A 198 -13.09 15.86 -7.23
CA GLY A 198 -13.54 16.56 -8.42
C GLY A 198 -12.45 16.63 -9.50
N ILE A 199 -11.23 17.01 -9.12
CA ILE A 199 -10.08 17.03 -10.04
C ILE A 199 -9.82 15.63 -10.59
N ILE A 200 -9.82 14.59 -9.72
CA ILE A 200 -9.54 13.22 -10.14
C ILE A 200 -10.57 12.70 -11.16
N LEU A 201 -11.85 13.04 -10.97
CA LEU A 201 -12.94 12.59 -11.84
C LEU A 201 -13.03 13.40 -13.15
N LEU A 202 -12.66 14.68 -13.11
CA LEU A 202 -12.80 15.59 -14.25
C LEU A 202 -11.54 15.64 -15.13
N SER A 203 -10.34 15.45 -14.57
CA SER A 203 -9.10 15.55 -15.33
C SER A 203 -9.00 14.56 -16.52
N PRO A 204 -9.51 13.31 -16.45
CA PRO A 204 -9.47 12.39 -17.59
C PRO A 204 -10.28 12.87 -18.81
N ARG A 205 -11.19 13.84 -18.64
CA ARG A 205 -11.92 14.50 -19.73
C ARG A 205 -11.06 15.55 -20.46
N ILE A 206 -10.03 16.07 -19.80
CA ILE A 206 -9.12 17.08 -20.35
C ILE A 206 -7.85 16.43 -20.88
N THR A 207 -7.23 15.54 -20.08
CA THR A 207 -6.01 14.82 -20.46
C THR A 207 -6.01 13.40 -19.92
N ARG A 208 -5.63 12.44 -20.77
CA ARG A 208 -5.39 11.04 -20.38
C ARG A 208 -3.91 10.71 -20.24
N LYS A 209 -3.03 11.66 -20.56
CA LYS A 209 -1.57 11.45 -20.54
C LYS A 209 -0.98 11.56 -19.15
N ILE A 210 -1.55 12.44 -18.32
CA ILE A 210 -1.06 12.71 -16.97
C ILE A 210 -2.00 12.05 -15.96
N PRO A 211 -1.50 11.23 -15.03
CA PRO A 211 -2.29 10.65 -13.96
C PRO A 211 -3.04 11.70 -13.16
N ALA A 212 -4.35 11.47 -12.96
CA ALA A 212 -5.25 12.40 -12.28
C ALA A 212 -4.81 12.74 -10.84
N VAL A 213 -4.20 11.77 -10.15
CA VAL A 213 -3.65 11.94 -8.79
C VAL A 213 -2.48 12.94 -8.75
N LEU A 214 -1.64 12.97 -9.79
CA LEU A 214 -0.55 13.95 -9.86
C LEU A 214 -1.10 15.36 -10.08
N ILE A 215 -2.10 15.48 -10.96
CA ILE A 215 -2.77 16.75 -11.23
C ILE A 215 -3.38 17.29 -9.93
N SER A 216 -4.06 16.43 -9.15
CA SER A 216 -4.65 16.87 -7.88
C SER A 216 -3.58 17.32 -6.88
N ILE A 217 -2.46 16.62 -6.73
CA ILE A 217 -1.37 17.07 -5.84
C ILE A 217 -0.80 18.42 -6.27
N VAL A 218 -0.49 18.58 -7.56
CA VAL A 218 0.10 19.81 -8.10
C VAL A 218 -0.84 21.02 -7.96
N ILE A 219 -2.16 20.81 -8.00
CA ILE A 219 -3.15 21.89 -7.87
C ILE A 219 -3.51 22.14 -6.41
N VAL A 220 -3.82 21.09 -5.66
CA VAL A 220 -4.38 21.19 -4.30
C VAL A 220 -3.30 21.57 -3.28
N SER A 221 -2.07 21.07 -3.40
CA SER A 221 -1.00 21.40 -2.44
C SER A 221 -0.68 22.89 -2.40
N PRO A 222 -0.52 23.61 -3.53
CA PRO A 222 -0.40 25.06 -3.51
C PRO A 222 -1.61 25.77 -2.92
N ILE A 223 -2.85 25.34 -3.22
CA ILE A 223 -4.07 25.94 -2.65
C ILE A 223 -4.06 25.86 -1.12
N VAL A 224 -3.75 24.67 -0.57
CA VAL A 224 -3.63 24.44 0.87
C VAL A 224 -2.57 25.34 1.49
N TRP A 225 -1.44 25.54 0.80
CA TRP A 225 -0.34 26.39 1.26
C TRP A 225 -0.70 27.88 1.21
N PHE A 226 -1.20 28.40 0.09
CA PHE A 226 -1.55 29.80 -0.10
C PHE A 226 -2.67 30.26 0.83
N LEU A 227 -3.68 29.43 1.06
CA LEU A 227 -4.78 29.73 1.97
C LEU A 227 -4.44 29.45 3.44
N ASN A 228 -3.22 28.99 3.72
CA ASN A 228 -2.75 28.59 5.04
C ASN A 228 -3.71 27.64 5.77
N LEU A 229 -4.29 26.67 5.02
CA LEU A 229 -5.31 25.77 5.57
C LEU A 229 -4.74 24.85 6.66
N LYS A 230 -3.41 24.65 6.69
CA LYS A 230 -2.72 23.98 7.80
C LYS A 230 -3.00 24.68 9.14
N ALA A 231 -2.91 26.02 9.18
CA ALA A 231 -3.20 26.80 10.38
C ALA A 231 -4.69 26.76 10.76
N GLN A 232 -5.56 26.54 9.78
CA GLN A 232 -7.00 26.32 9.98
C GLN A 232 -7.34 24.89 10.38
N GLY A 233 -6.35 24.04 10.68
CA GLY A 233 -6.59 22.67 11.10
C GLY A 233 -6.84 21.71 9.94
N VAL A 234 -6.32 21.93 8.73
CA VAL A 234 -6.22 20.85 7.73
C VAL A 234 -4.99 19.99 8.02
N ARG A 235 -5.15 18.65 8.03
CA ARG A 235 -4.05 17.69 8.26
C ARG A 235 -3.20 17.68 6.99
N VAL A 236 -1.93 18.05 7.13
CA VAL A 236 -0.95 18.00 6.04
C VAL A 236 0.13 16.98 6.38
N MET A 237 0.70 16.37 5.35
CA MET A 237 1.87 15.53 5.53
C MET A 237 3.03 16.35 6.10
N GLY A 238 3.64 15.84 7.17
CA GLY A 238 4.85 16.41 7.75
C GLY A 238 6.07 16.25 6.85
N PRO A 239 7.24 16.78 7.25
CA PRO A 239 8.47 16.57 6.49
C PRO A 239 8.79 15.07 6.37
N VAL A 240 9.08 14.62 5.15
CA VAL A 240 9.55 13.26 4.89
C VAL A 240 11.08 13.29 4.97
N PRO A 241 11.71 12.58 5.93
CA PRO A 241 13.15 12.65 6.09
C PRO A 241 13.86 12.07 4.86
N PRO A 242 14.94 12.71 4.37
CA PRO A 242 15.73 12.15 3.29
C PRO A 242 16.57 10.98 3.79
N GLY A 243 16.70 9.92 2.99
CA GLY A 243 17.61 8.82 3.30
C GLY A 243 17.16 7.48 2.73
N PHE A 244 18.05 6.50 2.88
CA PHE A 244 17.73 5.10 2.69
C PHE A 244 17.08 4.52 3.95
N PRO A 245 16.31 3.42 3.84
CA PRO A 245 15.77 2.74 5.00
C PRO A 245 16.91 2.38 5.95
N PRO A 246 16.86 2.81 7.22
CA PRO A 246 17.86 2.40 8.20
C PRO A 246 17.77 0.88 8.39
N LEU A 247 18.88 0.25 8.74
CA LEU A 247 18.86 -1.16 9.12
C LEU A 247 17.99 -1.31 10.38
N ALA A 248 16.83 -1.92 10.22
CA ALA A 248 15.91 -2.13 11.33
C ALA A 248 16.53 -3.15 12.30
N GLN A 249 16.61 -2.77 13.58
CA GLN A 249 16.90 -3.71 14.66
C GLN A 249 15.63 -4.51 14.92
N LEU A 250 15.50 -5.64 14.21
CA LEU A 250 14.33 -6.50 14.32
C LEU A 250 14.35 -7.25 15.66
N PRO A 251 13.24 -7.29 16.41
CA PRO A 251 13.14 -8.07 17.64
C PRO A 251 12.97 -9.57 17.34
N ILE A 252 13.96 -10.16 16.65
CA ILE A 252 13.94 -11.57 16.20
C ILE A 252 14.01 -12.58 17.34
N PHE A 253 14.38 -12.14 18.54
CA PHE A 253 14.47 -12.98 19.74
C PHE A 253 13.26 -12.83 20.68
N ASP A 254 12.32 -11.93 20.37
CA ASP A 254 11.09 -11.76 21.14
C ASP A 254 10.06 -12.82 20.70
N LEU A 255 10.15 -14.01 21.30
CA LEU A 255 9.30 -15.15 20.98
C LEU A 255 7.82 -14.87 21.29
N ASP A 256 7.54 -14.06 22.31
CA ASP A 256 6.17 -13.69 22.66
C ASP A 256 5.58 -12.82 21.56
N LEU A 257 6.29 -11.78 21.12
CA LEU A 257 5.85 -10.93 20.01
C LEU A 257 5.68 -11.75 18.72
N ILE A 258 6.63 -12.61 18.38
CA ILE A 258 6.53 -13.51 17.21
C ILE A 258 5.27 -14.39 17.30
N GLY A 259 4.98 -14.93 18.48
CA GLY A 259 3.78 -15.73 18.74
C GLY A 259 2.48 -14.97 18.47
N HIS A 260 2.41 -13.70 18.88
CA HIS A 260 1.25 -12.85 18.61
C HIS A 260 1.12 -12.49 17.12
N LEU A 261 2.24 -12.33 16.42
CA LEU A 261 2.26 -11.87 15.03
C LEU A 261 2.12 -13.00 13.99
N VAL A 262 2.33 -14.27 14.36
CA VAL A 262 2.40 -15.38 13.39
C VAL A 262 1.11 -15.54 12.57
N ASN A 263 -0.05 -15.43 13.20
CA ASN A 263 -1.34 -15.53 12.52
C ASN A 263 -1.56 -14.35 11.56
N GLY A 264 -1.15 -13.16 11.97
CA GLY A 264 -1.16 -11.96 11.12
C GLY A 264 -0.21 -12.07 9.94
N ALA A 265 0.99 -12.62 10.15
CA ALA A 265 1.97 -12.87 9.11
C ALA A 265 1.47 -13.89 8.08
N LEU A 266 0.77 -14.94 8.52
CA LEU A 266 0.09 -15.91 7.63
C LEU A 266 -1.00 -15.23 6.80
N ALA A 267 -1.86 -14.43 7.43
CA ALA A 267 -2.89 -13.67 6.72
C ALA A 267 -2.28 -12.72 5.67
N LEU A 268 -1.23 -11.98 6.04
CA LEU A 268 -0.48 -11.11 5.12
C LEU A 268 0.17 -11.92 3.99
N ALA A 269 0.75 -13.08 4.28
CA ALA A 269 1.39 -13.92 3.28
C ALA A 269 0.40 -14.40 2.21
N ILE A 270 -0.81 -14.79 2.62
CA ILE A 270 -1.85 -15.34 1.75
C ILE A 270 -2.60 -14.22 1.00
N ILE A 271 -2.94 -13.12 1.66
CA ILE A 271 -3.89 -12.12 1.15
C ILE A 271 -3.20 -10.82 0.69
N GLY A 272 -2.08 -10.43 1.32
CA GLY A 272 -1.43 -9.13 1.11
C GLY A 272 -0.68 -8.96 -0.21
N SER A 273 -1.10 -9.64 -1.29
CA SER A 273 -0.51 -9.59 -2.63
C SER A 273 -0.79 -8.28 -3.35
#